data_AF-A0A962J4W6-F1
#
_entry.id   AF-A0A962J4W6-F1
#
_cell.length_a   1.000
_cell.length_b   1.000
_cell.length_c   1.000
_cell.angle_alpha   90.00
_cell.angle_beta   90.00
_cell.angle_gamma   90.00
#
_symmetry.space_group_name_H-M   'P 1'
#
loop_
_entity.id
_entity.type
_entity.pdbx_description
1 polymer ?
#
loop_
_entity_poly.entity_id
_entity_poly.type
_entity_poly.pdbx_seq_one_letter_code
_entity_poly.pdbx_strand_id
1 'polypeptide(L)'
;MSIRLSESHVAFTLKGTGFSYHYCPSDKMLSINDEAHTHTYISINCAKSAFQNPEEYLQYLDKTNQIKALMFSNNQTVNLAETLDKKRIPAILKHTTRTSLYAYMLQKRRYREFSYHFASDAGIQDIEIKKYTSATNPGKNFYVGRLKTKQNNIVSARGNDIPELFASLSDRTIKDLIAIELRCTHENAAQALLNASTKLGTISRVLDKAYHPAETLSALRKKTETDQQKVFC
;
A
#
# COMPACT_ATOMS: atom_id res chain seq x y z
N MET A 1 17.70 6.89 -3.64
CA MET A 1 17.58 8.17 -4.39
C MET A 1 16.68 9.07 -3.55
N SER A 2 17.23 10.12 -2.94
CA SER A 2 16.50 10.98 -1.98
C SER A 2 15.82 12.13 -2.71
N ILE A 3 14.50 12.19 -2.64
CA ILE A 3 13.70 13.31 -3.16
C ILE A 3 13.90 14.51 -2.22
N ARG A 4 14.41 15.63 -2.73
CA ARG A 4 14.58 16.88 -1.97
C ARG A 4 13.26 17.66 -2.00
N LEU A 5 12.69 17.87 -0.81
CA LEU A 5 11.44 18.60 -0.59
C LEU A 5 11.58 20.06 -1.04
N SER A 6 10.74 20.50 -1.98
CA SER A 6 10.56 21.91 -2.34
C SER A 6 9.09 22.32 -2.15
N GLU A 7 8.83 23.61 -1.99
CA GLU A 7 7.52 24.16 -1.66
C GLU A 7 6.42 23.72 -2.66
N SER A 8 5.28 23.29 -2.12
CA SER A 8 4.24 22.46 -2.76
C SER A 8 3.37 23.12 -3.86
N HIS A 9 3.93 24.06 -4.63
CA HIS A 9 3.21 24.80 -5.68
C HIS A 9 3.89 24.79 -7.05
N VAL A 10 5.07 24.19 -7.18
CA VAL A 10 5.82 24.18 -8.44
C VAL A 10 5.50 22.92 -9.24
N ALA A 11 5.40 23.05 -10.56
CA ALA A 11 5.34 21.89 -11.45
C ALA A 11 6.59 21.03 -11.28
N PHE A 12 6.44 19.71 -11.29
CA PHE A 12 7.58 18.81 -11.13
C PHE A 12 7.48 17.59 -12.04
N THR A 13 8.65 17.05 -12.37
CA THR A 13 8.78 15.75 -13.00
C THR A 13 9.75 14.91 -12.19
N LEU A 14 9.30 13.75 -11.74
CA LEU A 14 10.07 12.81 -10.93
C LEU A 14 10.08 11.45 -11.61
N LYS A 15 11.19 10.73 -11.50
CA LYS A 15 11.30 9.35 -11.98
C LYS A 15 11.27 8.40 -10.81
N GLY A 16 10.58 7.28 -10.97
CA GLY A 16 10.60 6.18 -10.00
C GLY A 16 10.68 4.84 -10.70
N THR A 17 10.06 3.83 -10.11
CA THR A 17 10.28 2.44 -10.53
C THR A 17 9.53 2.12 -11.84
N GLY A 18 10.17 2.36 -12.98
CA GLY A 18 9.61 2.06 -14.30
C GLY A 18 8.66 3.12 -14.86
N PHE A 19 8.51 4.25 -14.16
CA PHE A 19 7.53 5.30 -14.49
C PHE A 19 8.12 6.69 -14.32
N SER A 20 7.59 7.62 -15.12
CA SER A 20 7.76 9.05 -14.91
C SER A 20 6.48 9.66 -14.36
N TYR A 21 6.62 10.52 -13.36
CA TYR A 21 5.53 11.21 -12.68
C TYR A 21 5.62 12.70 -12.99
N HIS A 22 4.59 13.25 -13.61
CA HIS A 22 4.53 14.66 -13.97
C HIS A 22 3.36 15.34 -13.25
N TYR A 23 3.65 16.37 -12.45
CA TYR A 23 2.64 17.16 -11.77
C TYR A 23 2.48 18.54 -12.40
N CYS A 24 1.24 18.85 -12.79
CA CYS A 24 0.82 20.15 -13.31
C CYS A 24 0.01 20.91 -12.24
N PRO A 25 0.50 22.04 -11.72
CA PRO A 25 -0.15 22.78 -10.64
C PRO A 25 -1.40 23.55 -11.10
N SER A 26 -1.47 23.99 -12.37
CA SER A 26 -2.65 24.70 -12.91
C SER A 26 -3.87 23.80 -12.91
N ASP A 27 -3.70 22.55 -13.34
CA ASP A 27 -4.80 21.58 -13.45
C ASP A 27 -4.92 20.71 -12.19
N LYS A 28 -3.96 20.81 -11.27
CA LYS A 28 -3.80 19.93 -10.10
C LYS A 28 -3.84 18.46 -10.51
N MET A 29 -3.12 18.11 -11.57
CA MET A 29 -3.09 16.76 -12.13
C MET A 29 -1.71 16.14 -11.95
N LEU A 30 -1.68 14.90 -11.45
CA LEU A 30 -0.47 14.06 -11.43
C LEU A 30 -0.64 12.95 -12.48
N SER A 31 0.17 13.00 -13.54
CA SER A 31 0.19 12.00 -14.60
C SER A 31 1.29 10.98 -14.37
N ILE A 32 0.97 9.71 -14.58
CA ILE A 32 1.94 8.60 -14.57
C ILE A 32 2.15 8.16 -16.03
N ASN A 33 3.38 8.31 -16.49
CA ASN A 33 3.80 8.02 -17.85
C ASN A 33 4.82 6.87 -17.86
N ASP A 34 5.06 6.30 -19.04
CA ASP A 34 6.27 5.53 -19.29
C ASP A 34 7.53 6.39 -19.10
N GLU A 35 8.70 5.75 -18.93
CA GLU A 35 9.96 6.48 -18.70
C GLU A 35 10.34 7.39 -19.86
N ALA A 36 10.00 6.98 -21.09
CA ALA A 36 10.23 7.74 -22.31
C ALA A 36 9.21 8.88 -22.53
N HIS A 37 8.18 9.00 -21.69
CA HIS A 37 7.09 9.98 -21.80
C HIS A 37 6.31 9.90 -23.14
N THR A 38 6.30 8.74 -23.78
CA THR A 38 5.54 8.50 -25.01
C THR A 38 4.09 8.13 -24.75
N HIS A 39 3.77 7.68 -23.53
CA HIS A 39 2.43 7.22 -23.18
C HIS A 39 2.06 7.54 -21.73
N THR A 40 0.92 8.21 -21.54
CA THR A 40 0.30 8.41 -20.23
C THR A 40 -0.59 7.22 -19.88
N TYR A 41 -0.26 6.51 -18.81
CA TYR A 41 -1.06 5.37 -18.35
C TYR A 41 -2.29 5.81 -17.56
N ILE A 42 -2.12 6.72 -16.60
CA ILE A 42 -3.20 7.27 -15.80
C ILE A 42 -2.90 8.73 -15.43
N SER A 43 -3.96 9.48 -15.18
CA SER A 43 -3.88 10.83 -14.61
C SER A 43 -4.75 10.90 -13.35
N ILE A 44 -4.17 11.43 -12.28
CA ILE A 44 -4.77 11.51 -10.95
C ILE A 44 -5.13 12.97 -10.70
N ASN A 45 -6.40 13.23 -10.41
CA ASN A 45 -6.86 14.55 -10.04
C ASN A 45 -6.56 14.82 -8.56
N CYS A 46 -5.52 15.59 -8.27
CA CYS A 46 -5.09 15.93 -6.92
C CYS A 46 -6.08 16.89 -6.23
N ALA A 47 -6.90 17.63 -6.96
CA ALA A 47 -7.93 18.50 -6.35
C ALA A 47 -9.09 17.69 -5.73
N LYS A 48 -9.46 16.57 -6.37
CA LYS A 48 -10.48 15.63 -5.88
C LYS A 48 -9.91 14.62 -4.88
N SER A 49 -8.60 14.42 -4.92
CA SER A 49 -7.92 13.48 -4.05
C SER A 49 -7.63 14.14 -2.70
N ALA A 50 -7.76 13.39 -1.62
CA ALA A 50 -7.59 13.94 -0.28
C ALA A 50 -6.18 14.49 0.02
N PHE A 51 -5.16 14.29 -0.82
CA PHE A 51 -3.78 14.66 -0.49
C PHE A 51 -3.42 16.10 -0.84
N GLN A 52 -2.90 16.85 0.13
CA GLN A 52 -2.55 18.27 0.02
C GLN A 52 -1.14 18.50 -0.55
N ASN A 53 -0.26 17.50 -0.44
CA ASN A 53 1.11 17.56 -0.95
C ASN A 53 1.36 16.40 -1.94
N PRO A 54 1.31 16.68 -3.26
CA PRO A 54 1.54 15.67 -4.30
C PRO A 54 2.92 15.03 -4.26
N GLU A 55 3.95 15.76 -3.84
CA GLU A 55 5.32 15.25 -3.73
C GLU A 55 5.44 14.23 -2.59
N GLU A 56 4.88 14.53 -1.43
CA GLU A 56 4.83 13.60 -0.30
C GLU A 56 3.98 12.37 -0.64
N TYR A 57 2.85 12.54 -1.32
CA TYR A 57 2.04 11.43 -1.82
C TYR A 57 2.82 10.52 -2.78
N LEU A 58 3.70 11.09 -3.61
CA LEU A 58 4.50 10.34 -4.55
C LEU A 58 5.40 9.30 -3.88
N GLN A 59 5.90 9.58 -2.68
CA GLN A 59 6.73 8.64 -1.92
C GLN A 59 5.95 7.35 -1.59
N TYR A 60 4.68 7.49 -1.25
CA TYR A 60 3.77 6.35 -1.02
C TYR A 60 3.43 5.63 -2.31
N LEU A 61 3.18 6.40 -3.40
CA LEU A 61 2.87 5.87 -4.72
C LEU A 61 4.00 5.00 -5.27
N ASP A 62 5.21 5.53 -5.29
CA ASP A 62 6.37 4.82 -5.81
C ASP A 62 6.69 3.57 -4.98
N LYS A 63 6.64 3.69 -3.64
CA LYS A 63 6.83 2.53 -2.76
C LYS A 63 5.77 1.44 -2.97
N THR A 64 4.52 1.84 -3.21
CA THR A 64 3.43 0.88 -3.50
C THR A 64 3.66 0.19 -4.84
N ASN A 65 4.10 0.93 -5.86
CA ASN A 65 4.47 0.38 -7.16
C ASN A 65 5.63 -0.62 -7.03
N GLN A 66 6.67 -0.29 -6.25
CA GLN A 66 7.77 -1.22 -5.94
C GLN A 66 7.27 -2.51 -5.26
N ILE A 67 6.41 -2.40 -4.25
CA ILE A 67 5.82 -3.57 -3.58
C ILE A 67 5.04 -4.43 -4.56
N LYS A 68 4.22 -3.82 -5.43
CA LYS A 68 3.48 -4.58 -6.45
C LYS A 68 4.41 -5.21 -7.48
N ALA A 69 5.47 -4.53 -7.90
CA ALA A 69 6.49 -5.09 -8.78
C ALA A 69 7.06 -6.38 -8.19
N LEU A 70 7.45 -6.36 -6.91
CA LEU A 70 7.94 -7.53 -6.18
C LEU A 70 6.93 -8.69 -6.11
N MET A 71 5.65 -8.36 -5.91
CA MET A 71 4.59 -9.37 -5.85
C MET A 71 4.36 -10.06 -7.21
N PHE A 72 4.47 -9.33 -8.32
CA PHE A 72 4.27 -9.89 -9.66
C PHE A 72 5.48 -10.68 -10.17
N SER A 73 6.66 -10.39 -9.66
CA SER A 73 7.92 -10.95 -10.14
C SER A 73 8.44 -12.14 -9.36
N ASN A 74 7.64 -12.72 -8.45
CA ASN A 74 8.12 -13.73 -7.49
C ASN A 74 9.43 -13.30 -6.78
N ASN A 75 9.49 -12.05 -6.29
CA ASN A 75 10.67 -11.43 -5.68
C ASN A 75 11.88 -11.16 -6.61
N GLN A 76 11.73 -11.20 -7.93
CA GLN A 76 12.76 -10.71 -8.86
C GLN A 76 12.52 -9.23 -9.22
N THR A 77 13.55 -8.48 -9.63
CA THR A 77 13.34 -7.08 -10.03
C THR A 77 12.92 -7.08 -11.49
N VAL A 78 11.63 -6.84 -11.77
CA VAL A 78 11.20 -6.63 -13.15
C VAL A 78 10.49 -5.28 -13.24
N ASN A 79 10.90 -4.47 -14.20
CA ASN A 79 10.25 -3.21 -14.49
C ASN A 79 8.80 -3.52 -14.89
N LEU A 80 7.82 -3.06 -14.09
CA LEU A 80 6.41 -3.34 -14.33
C LEU A 80 5.97 -2.91 -15.75
N ALA A 81 6.57 -1.84 -16.28
CA ALA A 81 6.27 -1.35 -17.62
C ALA A 81 6.87 -2.22 -18.75
N GLU A 82 7.92 -2.99 -18.46
CA GLU A 82 8.57 -3.92 -19.40
C GLU A 82 7.99 -5.34 -19.29
N THR A 83 7.51 -5.73 -18.11
CA THR A 83 7.06 -7.11 -17.82
C THR A 83 5.59 -7.32 -18.14
N LEU A 84 4.78 -6.29 -17.96
CA LEU A 84 3.34 -6.38 -18.07
C LEU A 84 2.87 -5.76 -19.37
N ASP A 85 1.91 -6.40 -20.02
CA ASP A 85 1.21 -5.84 -21.17
C ASP A 85 0.73 -4.42 -20.83
N LYS A 86 1.08 -3.45 -21.70
CA LYS A 86 0.71 -2.04 -21.55
C LYS A 86 -0.79 -1.85 -21.28
N LYS A 87 -1.63 -2.77 -21.78
CA LYS A 87 -3.10 -2.77 -21.52
C LYS A 87 -3.47 -3.04 -20.05
N ARG A 88 -2.64 -3.75 -19.29
CA ARG A 88 -2.89 -4.11 -17.88
C ARG A 88 -2.36 -3.08 -16.90
N ILE A 89 -1.36 -2.29 -17.31
CA ILE A 89 -0.70 -1.28 -16.46
C ILE A 89 -1.70 -0.27 -15.87
N PRO A 90 -2.66 0.32 -16.62
CA PRO A 90 -3.60 1.28 -16.05
C PRO A 90 -4.46 0.72 -14.91
N ALA A 91 -4.88 -0.54 -14.99
CA ALA A 91 -5.67 -1.18 -13.94
C ALA A 91 -4.85 -1.36 -12.65
N ILE A 92 -3.60 -1.78 -12.79
CA ILE A 92 -2.66 -1.93 -11.67
C ILE A 92 -2.36 -0.57 -11.05
N LEU A 93 -2.07 0.44 -11.86
CA LEU A 93 -1.79 1.79 -11.37
C LEU A 93 -3.00 2.42 -10.67
N LYS A 94 -4.23 2.17 -11.13
CA LYS A 94 -5.44 2.58 -10.39
C LYS A 94 -5.51 1.93 -9.01
N HIS A 95 -5.17 0.65 -8.90
CA HIS A 95 -5.15 -0.06 -7.63
C HIS A 95 -4.03 0.41 -6.70
N THR A 96 -2.82 0.66 -7.22
CA THR A 96 -1.71 1.20 -6.42
C THR A 96 -2.03 2.60 -5.93
N THR A 97 -2.52 3.48 -6.80
CA THR A 97 -2.97 4.84 -6.45
C THR A 97 -3.91 4.86 -5.25
N ARG A 98 -4.92 3.98 -5.23
CA ARG A 98 -5.86 3.84 -4.09
C ARG A 98 -5.15 3.37 -2.82
N THR A 99 -4.30 2.36 -2.92
CA THR A 99 -3.56 1.81 -1.77
C THR A 99 -2.61 2.86 -1.17
N SER A 100 -1.92 3.61 -2.01
CA SER A 100 -1.04 4.71 -1.60
C SER A 100 -1.82 5.85 -0.94
N LEU A 101 -3.04 6.11 -1.41
CA LEU A 101 -3.93 7.09 -0.79
C LEU A 101 -4.30 6.69 0.64
N TYR A 102 -4.61 5.41 0.87
CA TYR A 102 -4.89 4.89 2.21
C TYR A 102 -3.69 5.05 3.15
N ALA A 103 -2.50 4.69 2.69
CA ALA A 103 -1.27 4.88 3.47
C ALA A 103 -1.04 6.37 3.79
N TYR A 104 -1.21 7.26 2.81
CA TYR A 104 -1.10 8.70 3.02
C TYR A 104 -2.11 9.23 4.05
N MET A 105 -3.38 8.83 3.96
CA MET A 105 -4.42 9.20 4.94
C MET A 105 -4.06 8.76 6.35
N LEU A 106 -3.56 7.53 6.51
CA LEU A 106 -3.13 6.98 7.79
C LEU A 106 -1.93 7.72 8.37
N GLN A 107 -0.95 8.07 7.54
CA GLN A 107 0.19 8.90 7.95
C GLN A 107 -0.28 10.27 8.47
N LYS A 108 -1.22 10.90 7.77
CA LYS A 108 -1.82 12.18 8.18
C LYS A 108 -2.86 12.05 9.30
N ARG A 109 -3.03 10.86 9.88
CA ARG A 109 -3.99 10.55 10.96
C ARG A 109 -5.45 10.84 10.59
N ARG A 110 -5.79 10.79 9.31
CA ARG A 110 -7.15 10.98 8.78
C ARG A 110 -7.94 9.67 8.82
N TYR A 111 -8.08 9.12 10.02
CA TYR A 111 -8.65 7.78 10.22
C TYR A 111 -10.08 7.65 9.70
N ARG A 112 -10.93 8.66 9.92
CA ARG A 112 -12.33 8.63 9.48
C ARG A 112 -12.49 8.50 7.96
N GLU A 113 -11.68 9.24 7.21
CA GLU A 113 -11.71 9.20 5.75
C GLU A 113 -11.14 7.89 5.22
N PHE A 114 -10.02 7.44 5.80
CA PHE A 114 -9.48 6.12 5.53
C PHE A 114 -10.55 5.04 5.74
N SER A 115 -11.23 5.04 6.89
CA SER A 115 -12.24 4.04 7.24
C SER A 115 -13.37 4.00 6.23
N TYR A 116 -13.90 5.17 5.85
CA TYR A 116 -14.97 5.28 4.87
C TYR A 116 -14.57 4.72 3.49
N HIS A 117 -13.44 5.16 2.95
CA HIS A 117 -12.99 4.72 1.63
C HIS A 117 -12.55 3.25 1.62
N PHE A 118 -11.83 2.83 2.66
CA PHE A 118 -11.36 1.44 2.79
C PHE A 118 -12.53 0.47 2.93
N ALA A 119 -13.53 0.78 3.77
CA ALA A 119 -14.68 -0.11 3.96
C ALA A 119 -15.45 -0.34 2.66
N SER A 120 -15.71 0.74 1.91
CA SER A 120 -16.34 0.67 0.60
C SER A 120 -15.54 -0.18 -0.40
N ASP A 121 -14.23 0.06 -0.51
CA ASP A 121 -13.36 -0.59 -1.51
C ASP A 121 -12.97 -2.02 -1.13
N ALA A 122 -12.93 -2.37 0.16
CA ALA A 122 -12.68 -3.73 0.64
C ALA A 122 -13.98 -4.57 0.73
N GLY A 123 -15.15 -3.95 0.63
CA GLY A 123 -16.44 -4.63 0.74
C GLY A 123 -16.81 -5.04 2.17
N ILE A 124 -16.21 -4.41 3.17
CA ILE A 124 -16.50 -4.64 4.60
C ILE A 124 -17.49 -3.60 5.13
N GLN A 125 -18.00 -3.78 6.34
CA GLN A 125 -18.94 -2.84 6.94
C GLN A 125 -18.22 -1.61 7.50
N ASP A 126 -17.16 -1.83 8.27
CA ASP A 126 -16.43 -0.74 8.93
C ASP A 126 -15.02 -1.17 9.33
N ILE A 127 -14.14 -0.19 9.48
CA ILE A 127 -12.84 -0.33 10.13
C ILE A 127 -12.60 0.85 11.06
N GLU A 128 -12.39 0.60 12.34
CA GLU A 128 -12.15 1.63 13.35
C GLU A 128 -10.69 1.57 13.81
N ILE A 129 -10.06 2.72 14.00
CA ILE A 129 -8.70 2.84 14.52
C ILE A 129 -8.72 3.83 15.69
N LYS A 130 -8.26 3.37 16.86
CA LYS A 130 -8.17 4.17 18.08
C LYS A 130 -6.74 4.18 18.60
N LYS A 131 -6.29 5.37 19.03
CA LYS A 131 -5.00 5.57 19.69
C LYS A 131 -5.21 5.61 21.20
N TYR A 132 -4.37 4.89 21.92
CA TYR A 132 -4.34 4.86 23.38
C TYR A 132 -2.94 5.21 23.90
N THR A 133 -2.87 5.76 25.09
CA THR A 133 -1.61 5.97 25.82
C THR A 133 -1.52 4.93 26.93
N SER A 134 -0.36 4.28 27.06
CA SER A 134 -0.16 3.21 28.04
C SER A 134 -0.22 3.76 29.45
N ALA A 135 -1.11 3.22 30.29
CA ALA A 135 -1.18 3.57 31.71
C ALA A 135 0.11 3.19 32.46
N THR A 136 0.75 2.09 32.06
CA THR A 136 1.97 1.56 32.69
C THR A 136 3.25 2.22 32.20
N ASN A 137 3.23 2.91 31.06
CA ASN A 137 4.40 3.54 30.46
C ASN A 137 3.98 4.88 29.85
N PRO A 138 3.90 5.95 30.68
CA PRO A 138 3.58 7.29 30.22
C PRO A 138 4.55 7.69 29.11
N GLY A 139 4.02 8.01 27.93
CA GLY A 139 4.80 8.33 26.72
C GLY A 139 4.78 7.25 25.63
N LYS A 140 4.43 6.00 25.96
CA LYS A 140 4.19 4.95 24.94
C LYS A 140 2.74 4.98 24.47
N ASN A 141 2.56 5.17 23.18
CA ASN A 141 1.25 5.04 22.54
C ASN A 141 1.11 3.66 21.91
N PHE A 142 -0.11 3.16 21.84
CA PHE A 142 -0.46 1.97 21.06
C PHE A 142 -1.77 2.22 20.31
N TYR A 143 -2.01 1.42 19.30
CA TYR A 143 -3.21 1.52 18.47
C TYR A 143 -4.02 0.24 18.58
N VAL A 144 -5.33 0.39 18.62
CA VAL A 144 -6.29 -0.71 18.52
C VAL A 144 -7.10 -0.49 17.26
N GLY A 145 -7.17 -1.52 16.44
CA GLY A 145 -7.96 -1.53 15.22
C GLY A 145 -9.05 -2.58 15.33
N ARG A 146 -10.20 -2.29 14.75
CA ARG A 146 -11.35 -3.19 14.68
C ARG A 146 -11.92 -3.19 13.27
N LEU A 147 -11.96 -4.35 12.63
CA LEU A 147 -12.59 -4.58 11.34
C LEU A 147 -13.91 -5.30 11.56
N LYS A 148 -14.97 -4.85 10.88
CA LYS A 148 -16.29 -5.46 10.91
C LYS A 148 -16.75 -5.82 9.50
N THR A 149 -17.10 -7.08 9.28
CA THR A 149 -17.69 -7.53 8.00
C THR A 149 -19.18 -7.20 7.92
N LYS A 150 -19.76 -7.28 6.73
CA LYS A 150 -21.21 -7.10 6.52
C LYS A 150 -22.06 -8.14 7.26
N GLN A 151 -21.47 -9.28 7.56
CA GLN A 151 -22.07 -10.38 8.32
C GLN A 151 -21.87 -10.23 9.85
N ASN A 152 -21.43 -9.05 10.32
CA ASN A 152 -21.12 -8.77 11.73
C ASN A 152 -19.95 -9.58 12.33
N ASN A 153 -19.11 -10.23 11.52
CA ASN A 153 -17.85 -10.80 12.01
C ASN A 153 -16.91 -9.66 12.38
N ILE A 154 -16.25 -9.77 13.53
CA ILE A 154 -15.42 -8.72 14.09
C ILE A 154 -14.03 -9.25 14.33
N VAL A 155 -13.06 -8.61 13.69
CA VAL A 155 -11.64 -8.87 13.90
C VAL A 155 -11.04 -7.65 14.58
N SER A 156 -10.44 -7.84 15.75
CA SER A 156 -9.75 -6.76 16.47
C SER A 156 -8.27 -7.08 16.59
N ALA A 157 -7.38 -6.09 16.50
CA ALA A 157 -5.95 -6.26 16.75
C ALA A 157 -5.36 -5.04 17.46
N ARG A 158 -4.14 -5.20 17.97
CA ARG A 158 -3.35 -4.14 18.61
C ARG A 158 -1.97 -4.09 17.95
N GLY A 159 -1.41 -2.90 17.83
CA GLY A 159 -0.01 -2.68 17.47
C GLY A 159 0.58 -1.52 18.27
N ASN A 160 1.90 -1.46 18.40
CA ASN A 160 2.59 -0.33 19.01
C ASN A 160 2.62 0.89 18.07
N ASP A 161 2.56 0.64 16.76
CA ASP A 161 2.38 1.65 15.73
C ASP A 161 1.32 1.24 14.70
N ILE A 162 1.12 2.10 13.69
CA ILE A 162 0.14 1.87 12.62
C ILE A 162 0.56 0.68 11.72
N PRO A 163 1.80 0.60 11.20
CA PRO A 163 2.26 -0.58 10.47
C PRO A 163 1.96 -1.90 11.21
N GLU A 164 2.39 -2.04 12.46
CA GLU A 164 2.21 -3.25 13.26
C GLU A 164 0.73 -3.58 13.49
N LEU A 165 -0.11 -2.56 13.70
CA LEU A 165 -1.55 -2.76 13.82
C LEU A 165 -2.13 -3.37 12.53
N PHE A 166 -1.74 -2.86 11.37
CA PHE A 166 -2.26 -3.31 10.08
C PHE A 166 -1.74 -4.70 9.70
N ALA A 167 -0.48 -5.02 10.02
CA ALA A 167 0.03 -6.38 9.94
C ALA A 167 -0.78 -7.34 10.82
N SER A 168 -1.00 -6.96 12.08
CA SER A 168 -1.77 -7.77 13.04
C SER A 168 -3.23 -7.95 12.63
N LEU A 169 -3.87 -6.91 12.08
CA LEU A 169 -5.23 -7.01 11.53
C LEU A 169 -5.26 -7.92 10.30
N SER A 170 -4.28 -7.80 9.40
CA SER A 170 -4.15 -8.67 8.22
C SER A 170 -4.09 -10.14 8.63
N ASP A 171 -3.20 -10.48 9.56
CA ASP A 171 -3.02 -11.86 10.03
C ASP A 171 -4.26 -12.41 10.72
N ARG A 172 -4.93 -11.60 11.56
CA ARG A 172 -6.17 -12.03 12.20
C ARG A 172 -7.32 -12.17 11.21
N THR A 173 -7.37 -11.34 10.17
CA THR A 173 -8.36 -11.44 9.09
C THR A 173 -8.19 -12.73 8.29
N ILE A 174 -6.94 -13.18 8.06
CA ILE A 174 -6.66 -14.49 7.43
C ILE A 174 -7.08 -15.64 8.35
N LYS A 175 -6.80 -15.55 9.65
CA LYS A 175 -7.23 -16.59 10.60
C LYS A 175 -8.76 -16.71 10.63
N ASP A 176 -9.46 -15.58 10.58
CA ASP A 176 -10.92 -15.56 10.51
C ASP A 176 -11.44 -16.11 9.17
N LEU A 177 -10.78 -15.78 8.05
CA LEU A 177 -11.05 -16.39 6.73
C LEU A 177 -10.98 -17.92 6.79
N ILE A 178 -9.88 -18.48 7.31
CA ILE A 178 -9.67 -19.93 7.41
C ILE A 178 -10.76 -20.56 8.29
N ALA A 179 -11.11 -19.92 9.41
CA ALA A 179 -12.15 -20.40 10.31
C ALA A 179 -13.55 -20.38 9.65
N ILE A 180 -13.82 -19.43 8.76
CA ILE A 180 -15.08 -19.30 8.01
C ILE A 180 -15.15 -20.30 6.86
N GLU A 181 -14.06 -20.49 6.10
CA GLU A 181 -13.98 -21.49 5.02
C GLU A 181 -14.23 -22.91 5.55
N LEU A 182 -13.79 -23.20 6.77
CA LEU A 182 -14.07 -24.47 7.45
C LEU A 182 -15.51 -24.62 7.94
N ARG A 183 -16.33 -23.54 7.97
CA ARG A 183 -17.62 -23.52 8.68
C ARG A 183 -18.87 -23.28 7.83
N CYS A 184 -18.88 -22.49 6.75
CA CYS A 184 -20.15 -22.11 6.07
C CYS A 184 -19.92 -21.51 4.65
N THR A 185 -20.62 -21.90 3.57
CA THR A 185 -22.03 -21.64 3.12
C THR A 185 -22.41 -20.20 2.73
N HIS A 186 -21.51 -19.22 2.75
CA HIS A 186 -21.84 -17.83 2.35
C HIS A 186 -21.02 -17.32 1.17
N GLU A 187 -21.70 -16.99 0.07
CA GLU A 187 -21.10 -16.35 -1.10
C GLU A 187 -20.50 -14.98 -0.71
N ASN A 188 -19.28 -14.70 -1.17
CA ASN A 188 -18.55 -13.43 -1.07
C ASN A 188 -17.93 -13.03 0.29
N ALA A 189 -18.23 -13.70 1.41
CA ALA A 189 -17.61 -13.36 2.70
C ALA A 189 -16.10 -13.64 2.71
N ALA A 190 -15.69 -14.79 2.16
CA ALA A 190 -14.29 -15.15 2.01
C ALA A 190 -13.53 -14.16 1.10
N GLN A 191 -14.13 -13.79 -0.03
CA GLN A 191 -13.54 -12.83 -0.97
C GLN A 191 -13.32 -11.45 -0.33
N ALA A 192 -14.27 -10.97 0.47
CA ALA A 192 -14.16 -9.69 1.17
C ALA A 192 -13.03 -9.71 2.22
N LEU A 193 -12.91 -10.79 2.99
CA LEU A 193 -11.85 -10.96 3.99
C LEU A 193 -10.46 -11.10 3.35
N LEU A 194 -10.34 -11.87 2.27
CA LEU A 194 -9.09 -11.99 1.52
C LEU A 194 -8.65 -10.66 0.92
N ASN A 195 -9.59 -9.90 0.36
CA ASN A 195 -9.36 -8.56 -0.19
C ASN A 195 -8.93 -7.57 0.91
N ALA A 196 -9.65 -7.56 2.04
CA ALA A 196 -9.31 -6.72 3.19
C ALA A 196 -7.91 -7.06 3.72
N SER A 197 -7.62 -8.34 3.98
CA SER A 197 -6.32 -8.80 4.44
C SER A 197 -5.19 -8.36 3.51
N THR A 198 -5.33 -8.65 2.21
CA THR A 198 -4.28 -8.31 1.22
C THR A 198 -4.01 -6.80 1.18
N LYS A 199 -5.06 -5.96 1.26
CA LYS A 199 -4.93 -4.51 1.33
C LYS A 199 -4.26 -4.05 2.65
N LEU A 200 -4.67 -4.61 3.79
CA LEU A 200 -4.08 -4.30 5.09
C LEU A 200 -2.59 -4.63 5.14
N GLY A 201 -2.21 -5.83 4.68
CA GLY A 201 -0.81 -6.25 4.59
C GLY A 201 0.02 -5.38 3.64
N THR A 202 -0.55 -4.96 2.51
CA THR A 202 0.14 -4.02 1.59
C THR A 202 0.33 -2.65 2.24
N ILE A 203 -0.72 -2.09 2.86
CA ILE A 203 -0.67 -0.80 3.56
C ILE A 203 0.37 -0.83 4.69
N SER A 204 0.42 -1.92 5.46
CA SER A 204 1.42 -2.12 6.50
C SER A 204 2.85 -1.96 5.96
N ARG A 205 3.18 -2.64 4.85
CA ARG A 205 4.52 -2.57 4.23
C ARG A 205 4.81 -1.19 3.65
N VAL A 206 3.81 -0.51 3.10
CA VAL A 206 3.95 0.87 2.60
C VAL A 206 4.27 1.82 3.76
N LEU A 207 3.59 1.69 4.90
CA LEU A 207 3.78 2.55 6.07
C LEU A 207 5.06 2.27 6.87
N ASP A 208 5.55 1.03 6.83
CA ASP A 208 6.77 0.63 7.53
C ASP A 208 8.00 1.34 6.94
N LYS A 209 8.60 2.26 7.69
CA LYS A 209 9.77 3.03 7.24
C LYS A 209 11.00 2.17 7.01
N ALA A 210 11.15 1.06 7.74
CA ALA A 210 12.28 0.14 7.60
C ALA A 210 12.11 -0.78 6.38
N TYR A 211 10.90 -0.91 5.86
CA TYR A 211 10.66 -1.69 4.65
C TYR A 211 11.13 -0.92 3.41
N HIS A 212 12.33 -1.24 2.96
CA HIS A 212 12.91 -0.79 1.70
C HIS A 212 12.83 -1.92 0.66
N PRO A 213 11.90 -1.84 -0.32
CA PRO A 213 11.77 -2.85 -1.36
C PRO A 213 13.09 -3.10 -2.11
N ALA A 214 13.84 -2.03 -2.37
CA ALA A 214 15.14 -2.06 -3.04
C ALA A 214 16.24 -2.81 -2.25
N GLU A 215 16.23 -2.78 -0.91
CA GLU A 215 17.24 -3.45 -0.08
C GLU A 215 16.88 -4.92 0.17
N THR A 216 15.59 -5.23 0.30
CA THR A 216 15.11 -6.62 0.36
C THR A 216 15.53 -7.39 -0.90
N LEU A 217 15.55 -6.72 -2.05
CA LEU A 217 16.02 -7.25 -3.33
C LEU A 217 17.53 -7.53 -3.38
N SER A 218 18.36 -6.59 -2.88
CA SER A 218 19.82 -6.78 -2.91
C SER A 218 20.26 -7.89 -1.96
N ALA A 219 19.58 -8.05 -0.82
CA ALA A 219 19.78 -9.17 0.10
C ALA A 219 19.38 -10.52 -0.53
N LEU A 220 18.28 -10.57 -1.29
CA LEU A 220 17.85 -11.78 -1.98
C LEU A 220 18.80 -12.17 -3.13
N ARG A 221 19.26 -11.21 -3.96
CA ARG A 221 20.24 -11.48 -5.03
C ARG A 221 21.53 -12.07 -4.49
N LYS A 222 22.10 -11.48 -3.43
CA LYS A 222 23.30 -12.01 -2.75
C LYS A 222 23.09 -13.43 -2.25
N LYS A 223 21.90 -13.74 -1.72
CA LYS A 223 21.57 -15.09 -1.25
C LYS A 223 21.47 -16.09 -2.40
N THR A 224 20.84 -15.73 -3.51
CA THR A 224 20.73 -16.60 -4.70
C THR A 224 22.10 -16.86 -5.36
N GLU A 225 22.98 -15.86 -5.40
CA GLU A 225 24.36 -16.02 -5.90
C GLU A 225 25.19 -16.95 -4.99
N THR A 226 25.01 -16.84 -3.67
CA THR A 226 25.69 -17.71 -2.69
C THR A 226 25.19 -19.16 -2.76
N ASP A 227 23.88 -19.34 -2.96
CA ASP A 227 23.27 -20.67 -3.09
C ASP A 227 23.62 -21.33 -4.44
N GLN A 228 23.76 -20.56 -5.52
CA GLN A 228 24.24 -21.08 -6.81
C GLN A 228 25.72 -21.47 -6.77
N GLN A 229 26.57 -20.74 -6.03
CA GLN A 229 27.98 -21.15 -5.84
C GLN A 229 28.13 -22.45 -5.04
N LYS A 230 27.18 -22.80 -4.17
CA LYS A 230 27.19 -24.07 -3.41
C LYS A 230 26.70 -25.28 -4.18
N VAL A 231 26.03 -25.10 -5.32
CA VAL A 231 25.55 -26.21 -6.18
C VAL A 231 26.61 -26.61 -7.21
N PHE A 232 27.62 -25.77 -7.42
CA PHE A 232 28.74 -25.99 -8.35
C PHE A 232 30.09 -26.27 -7.66
N CYS A 233 30.08 -26.58 -6.35
CA CYS A 233 31.22 -27.13 -5.60
C CYS A 233 30.80 -28.43 -4.92
#